data_AF-A0A2U0S6U2-F1
#
_entry.id   AF-A0A2U0S6U2-F1
#
_cell.length_a   1.000
_cell.length_b   1.000
_cell.length_c   1.000
_cell.angle_alpha   90.00
_cell.angle_beta   90.00
_cell.angle_gamma   90.00
#
_symmetry.space_group_name_H-M   'P 1'
#
loop_
_entity.id
_entity.type
_entity.pdbx_description
1 polymer ?
#
loop_
_entity_poly.entity_id
_entity_poly.type
_entity_poly.pdbx_seq_one_letter_code
_entity_poly.pdbx_strand_id
1 'polypeptide(L)'
;MTVSKFDVLSWVKGGASVLPATYELDHEMQEECEMKILLVEQPDGISSIGDHAQTIAIKKWLKDQYRGVDVKDFTLRDSPDEILSVLEPNDLLMFHNGGNVGDCYGGDEANRQRLILEAKQNKVIILPKTLRFANEDAVEVAERVYNSHRDLTLCCRDLESYRFAQKHFGKARLLACPDFALTLKPNLKNQKRKGILGLFRTDSETLGSKKYSKYVDETKDFHFNRFLVANKVRNLTLKHFLDNLQKYRAVVTDRMHGVYFSLITGTPCVAVPQKLGKTETVMEWLNDVGYVKYVTCADEVPDALEQVCSAKKDMSFLDKWRNWFSNDLKRRFYTNEPVNTEYLFSLIKNRRSVRSWYPNHPVGAEIIRKILEAGAYAPSGANDQRVRLHLIDDATTVRKFCRLKDDWTHNVFPPCFVLVLFDLQSRGTLNNQEIEPIWERLVWQDSAAATMNMSLMAESYGVSNCWISLAQYELEQSVRKLLKIPYRYVICNALFLGYSPVADKYQQSFSRLRWNGRKVQRNLGKIIL
;
A
#
# COMPACT_ATOMS: atom_id res chain seq x y z
N MET A 1 17.02 -11.29 -64.06
CA MET A 1 16.88 -9.85 -64.41
C MET A 1 15.72 -9.30 -63.59
N THR A 2 16.04 -8.60 -62.49
CA THR A 2 15.71 -7.17 -62.22
C THR A 2 14.20 -6.91 -62.07
N VAL A 3 13.64 -6.84 -60.85
CA VAL A 3 13.70 -5.80 -59.79
C VAL A 3 12.72 -4.62 -60.04
N SER A 4 11.95 -4.34 -58.97
CA SER A 4 11.32 -3.06 -58.55
C SER A 4 9.88 -2.79 -59.03
N LYS A 5 8.97 -2.17 -58.26
CA LYS A 5 8.77 -1.84 -56.82
C LYS A 5 7.48 -0.96 -56.77
N PHE A 6 6.64 -1.13 -55.74
CA PHE A 6 5.74 -0.12 -55.10
C PHE A 6 4.59 0.45 -55.96
N ASP A 7 3.42 0.89 -55.47
CA ASP A 7 2.86 1.21 -54.13
C ASP A 7 1.31 1.20 -54.26
N VAL A 8 0.55 0.60 -53.34
CA VAL A 8 -0.21 1.25 -52.24
C VAL A 8 -1.28 2.27 -52.67
N LEU A 9 -2.56 1.82 -52.70
CA LEU A 9 -3.78 2.46 -52.15
C LEU A 9 -5.07 2.02 -52.88
N SER A 10 -5.82 1.12 -52.26
CA SER A 10 -7.26 0.87 -52.48
C SER A 10 -7.67 -0.19 -51.46
N TRP A 11 -8.75 -0.14 -50.69
CA TRP A 11 -10.05 0.46 -50.93
C TRP A 11 -10.88 0.22 -49.64
N VAL A 12 -11.64 1.22 -49.20
CA VAL A 12 -12.85 0.99 -48.40
C VAL A 12 -14.01 1.33 -49.33
N LYS A 13 -14.81 0.32 -49.71
CA LYS A 13 -16.22 0.46 -50.08
C LYS A 13 -16.83 -0.90 -50.43
N GLY A 14 -17.91 -1.23 -49.73
CA GLY A 14 -19.05 -1.95 -50.30
C GLY A 14 -19.09 -3.46 -50.10
N GLY A 15 -19.97 -3.88 -49.18
CA GLY A 15 -21.12 -4.71 -49.57
C GLY A 15 -20.91 -6.21 -49.79
N ALA A 16 -21.36 -6.95 -48.79
CA ALA A 16 -22.17 -8.17 -48.92
C ALA A 16 -21.55 -9.43 -49.57
N SER A 17 -21.49 -10.45 -48.72
CA SER A 17 -22.10 -11.78 -48.92
C SER A 17 -21.17 -12.96 -49.24
N VAL A 18 -21.28 -13.94 -48.32
CA VAL A 18 -21.07 -15.39 -48.44
C VAL A 18 -19.67 -15.88 -48.80
N LEU A 19 -18.98 -16.46 -47.83
CA LEU A 19 -18.29 -17.76 -47.98
C LEU A 19 -18.24 -18.51 -46.63
N PRO A 20 -18.16 -19.85 -46.65
CA PRO A 20 -18.76 -20.73 -45.64
C PRO A 20 -17.77 -21.27 -44.59
N ALA A 21 -18.38 -21.69 -43.47
CA ALA A 21 -17.98 -22.78 -42.58
C ALA A 21 -16.48 -23.05 -42.41
N THR A 22 -15.90 -22.48 -41.36
CA THR A 22 -14.72 -23.05 -40.71
C THR A 22 -14.93 -23.05 -39.19
N TYR A 23 -15.10 -24.27 -38.68
CA TYR A 23 -14.68 -24.76 -37.37
C TYR A 23 -14.81 -23.81 -36.17
N GLU A 24 -15.76 -24.16 -35.31
CA GLU A 24 -15.83 -23.77 -33.90
C GLU A 24 -14.44 -23.90 -33.25
N LEU A 25 -13.87 -22.76 -32.87
CA LEU A 25 -12.96 -22.66 -31.76
C LEU A 25 -13.79 -22.09 -30.62
N ASP A 26 -13.97 -22.90 -29.58
CA ASP A 26 -14.57 -22.53 -28.31
C ASP A 26 -13.96 -21.20 -27.83
N HIS A 27 -14.72 -20.12 -28.00
CA HIS A 27 -14.53 -18.93 -27.20
C HIS A 27 -15.03 -19.28 -25.79
N GLU A 28 -14.19 -19.94 -24.99
CA GLU A 28 -14.22 -19.69 -23.55
C GLU A 28 -13.90 -18.21 -23.38
N MET A 29 -14.97 -17.41 -23.35
CA MET A 29 -14.94 -16.11 -22.71
C MET A 29 -14.42 -16.35 -21.29
N GLN A 30 -13.15 -16.02 -21.05
CA GLN A 30 -12.70 -15.76 -19.69
C GLN A 30 -13.58 -14.64 -19.17
N GLU A 31 -14.58 -15.00 -18.36
CA GLU A 31 -15.27 -14.05 -17.51
C GLU A 31 -14.19 -13.28 -16.77
N GLU A 32 -14.05 -11.98 -17.07
CA GLU A 32 -13.30 -11.07 -16.21
C GLU A 32 -13.97 -11.14 -14.84
N CYS A 33 -13.38 -11.93 -13.94
CA CYS A 33 -13.91 -12.15 -12.61
C CYS A 33 -13.83 -10.82 -11.85
N GLU A 34 -14.93 -10.05 -11.87
CA GLU A 34 -15.07 -8.80 -11.13
C GLU A 34 -14.96 -9.10 -9.64
N MET A 35 -13.77 -8.86 -9.06
CA MET A 35 -13.57 -8.88 -7.61
C MET A 35 -14.65 -8.06 -6.92
N LYS A 36 -15.26 -8.61 -5.86
CA LYS A 36 -16.10 -7.84 -4.92
C LYS A 36 -15.50 -7.79 -3.52
N ILE A 37 -15.98 -6.82 -2.72
CA ILE A 37 -15.61 -6.66 -1.31
C ILE A 37 -16.82 -7.02 -0.46
N LEU A 38 -16.68 -8.02 0.40
CA LEU A 38 -17.65 -8.32 1.45
C LEU A 38 -17.22 -7.55 2.70
N LEU A 39 -17.90 -6.44 2.96
CA LEU A 39 -17.64 -5.57 4.11
C LEU A 39 -18.53 -5.99 5.29
N VAL A 40 -17.98 -6.81 6.17
CA VAL A 40 -18.64 -7.39 7.34
C VAL A 40 -18.54 -6.45 8.55
N GLU A 41 -19.44 -6.65 9.51
CA GLU A 41 -19.56 -5.87 10.74
C GLU A 41 -19.98 -4.42 10.53
N GLN A 42 -20.81 -4.18 9.52
CA GLN A 42 -21.57 -2.95 9.49
C GLN A 42 -22.38 -2.85 10.80
N PRO A 43 -22.39 -1.66 11.43
CA PRO A 43 -23.21 -1.47 12.61
C PRO A 43 -24.70 -1.68 12.29
N ASP A 44 -25.31 -2.68 12.94
CA ASP A 44 -26.73 -2.99 12.84
C ASP A 44 -27.59 -2.04 13.66
N GLY A 45 -28.49 -1.31 13.00
CA GLY A 45 -29.34 -0.33 13.66
C GLY A 45 -28.51 0.80 14.27
N ILE A 46 -28.93 1.30 15.43
CA ILE A 46 -28.21 2.41 16.08
C ILE A 46 -27.17 1.89 17.05
N SER A 47 -25.94 1.90 16.55
CA SER A 47 -24.75 2.09 17.35
C SER A 47 -24.35 3.58 17.33
N SER A 48 -23.33 3.95 18.08
CA SER A 48 -23.00 5.36 18.37
C SER A 48 -22.78 6.22 17.12
N ILE A 49 -22.89 7.55 17.24
CA ILE A 49 -22.50 8.46 16.15
C ILE A 49 -21.05 8.27 15.67
N GLY A 50 -20.20 7.69 16.53
CA GLY A 50 -18.84 7.27 16.19
C GLY A 50 -18.80 6.18 15.13
N ASP A 51 -19.65 5.17 15.25
CA ASP A 51 -19.73 4.06 14.30
C ASP A 51 -20.26 4.54 12.94
N HIS A 52 -21.24 5.46 12.95
CA HIS A 52 -21.68 6.13 11.73
C HIS A 52 -20.58 6.93 11.04
N ALA A 53 -19.72 7.61 11.81
CA ALA A 53 -18.58 8.34 11.27
C ALA A 53 -17.57 7.40 10.60
N GLN A 54 -17.28 6.26 11.22
CA GLN A 54 -16.44 5.22 10.65
C GLN A 54 -17.03 4.67 9.35
N THR A 55 -18.33 4.34 9.32
CA THR A 55 -19.00 3.84 8.11
C THR A 55 -18.91 4.85 6.96
N ILE A 56 -19.16 6.14 7.23
CA ILE A 56 -19.05 7.18 6.20
C ILE A 56 -17.60 7.28 5.69
N ALA A 57 -16.63 7.29 6.60
CA ALA A 57 -15.21 7.37 6.25
C ALA A 57 -14.75 6.16 5.42
N ILE A 58 -15.10 4.95 5.83
CA ILE A 58 -14.74 3.70 5.15
C ILE A 58 -15.39 3.62 3.79
N LYS A 59 -16.70 3.88 3.67
CA LYS A 59 -17.38 3.85 2.37
C LYS A 59 -16.81 4.88 1.39
N LYS A 60 -16.45 6.06 1.89
CA LYS A 60 -15.74 7.07 1.08
C LYS A 60 -14.37 6.54 0.64
N TRP A 61 -13.59 5.99 1.56
CA TRP A 61 -12.26 5.46 1.27
C TRP A 61 -12.32 4.30 0.27
N LEU A 62 -13.24 3.34 0.45
CA LEU A 62 -13.45 2.23 -0.48
C LEU A 62 -13.80 2.73 -1.88
N LYS A 63 -14.73 3.68 -2.00
CA LYS A 63 -15.08 4.30 -3.29
C LYS A 63 -13.88 4.96 -3.96
N ASP A 64 -13.01 5.61 -3.18
CA ASP A 64 -11.84 6.32 -3.70
C ASP A 64 -10.73 5.33 -4.12
N GLN A 65 -10.53 4.24 -3.38
CA GLN A 65 -9.42 3.29 -3.51
C GLN A 65 -9.72 2.02 -4.33
N TYR A 66 -10.99 1.62 -4.42
CA TYR A 66 -11.49 0.43 -5.12
C TYR A 66 -12.58 0.87 -6.11
N ARG A 67 -12.21 1.75 -7.04
CA ARG A 67 -13.15 2.27 -8.06
C ARG A 67 -13.63 1.14 -8.96
N GLY A 68 -14.94 1.06 -9.17
CA GLY A 68 -15.57 0.04 -10.00
C GLY A 68 -15.74 -1.32 -9.33
N VAL A 69 -15.31 -1.48 -8.08
CA VAL A 69 -15.47 -2.74 -7.32
C VAL A 69 -16.80 -2.71 -6.58
N ASP A 70 -17.57 -3.80 -6.69
CA ASP A 70 -18.81 -3.97 -5.93
C ASP A 70 -18.51 -4.18 -4.43
N VAL A 71 -19.26 -3.51 -3.56
CA VAL A 71 -19.11 -3.60 -2.10
C VAL A 71 -20.43 -4.06 -1.50
N LYS A 72 -20.44 -5.29 -0.98
CA LYS A 72 -21.58 -5.90 -0.31
C LYS A 72 -21.43 -5.75 1.20
N ASP A 73 -22.41 -5.10 1.81
CA ASP A 73 -22.45 -4.85 3.25
C ASP A 73 -23.05 -6.06 3.98
N PHE A 74 -22.36 -6.53 5.01
CA PHE A 74 -22.82 -7.56 5.95
C PHE A 74 -22.61 -7.11 7.39
N THR A 75 -23.28 -7.78 8.30
CA THR A 75 -23.27 -7.53 9.73
C THR A 75 -22.84 -8.81 10.45
N LEU A 76 -22.51 -8.75 11.74
CA LEU A 76 -22.20 -9.97 12.50
C LEU A 76 -23.46 -10.71 12.99
N ARG A 77 -24.65 -10.16 12.73
CA ARG A 77 -25.92 -10.87 12.92
C ARG A 77 -26.27 -11.77 11.74
N ASP A 78 -25.79 -11.42 10.54
CA ASP A 78 -25.82 -12.34 9.41
C ASP A 78 -24.99 -13.57 9.76
N SER A 79 -25.51 -14.75 9.43
CA SER A 79 -24.82 -15.99 9.73
C SER A 79 -23.53 -16.10 8.89
N PRO A 80 -22.45 -16.69 9.43
CA PRO A 80 -21.26 -16.95 8.63
C PRO A 80 -21.56 -17.73 7.35
N ASP A 81 -22.55 -18.64 7.38
CA ASP A 81 -23.00 -19.40 6.22
C ASP A 81 -23.56 -18.50 5.09
N GLU A 82 -24.34 -17.47 5.43
CA GLU A 82 -24.85 -16.50 4.44
C GLU A 82 -23.71 -15.72 3.78
N ILE A 83 -22.75 -15.23 4.57
CA ILE A 83 -21.60 -14.46 4.06
C ILE A 83 -20.71 -15.35 3.18
N LEU A 84 -20.41 -16.58 3.62
CA LEU A 84 -19.57 -17.52 2.90
C LEU A 84 -20.24 -18.02 1.61
N SER A 85 -21.58 -18.13 1.59
CA SER A 85 -22.32 -18.58 0.40
C SER A 85 -22.16 -17.67 -0.83
N VAL A 86 -21.76 -16.41 -0.62
CA VAL A 86 -21.55 -15.43 -1.68
C VAL A 86 -20.07 -15.02 -1.85
N LEU A 87 -19.15 -15.62 -1.09
CA LEU A 87 -17.72 -15.32 -1.14
C LEU A 87 -17.03 -16.19 -2.22
N GLU A 88 -16.44 -15.56 -3.23
CA GLU A 88 -15.70 -16.24 -4.30
C GLU A 88 -14.18 -16.15 -4.08
N PRO A 89 -13.34 -17.02 -4.67
CA PRO A 89 -11.90 -17.11 -4.35
C PRO A 89 -11.08 -15.81 -4.48
N ASN A 90 -11.46 -14.91 -5.40
CA ASN A 90 -10.75 -13.65 -5.67
C ASN A 90 -11.32 -12.46 -4.87
N ASP A 91 -12.39 -12.67 -4.11
CA ASP A 91 -13.04 -11.62 -3.34
C ASP A 91 -12.23 -11.22 -2.11
N LEU A 92 -12.49 -10.00 -1.66
CA LEU A 92 -11.91 -9.44 -0.45
C LEU A 92 -12.90 -9.53 0.70
N LEU A 93 -12.55 -10.30 1.73
CA LEU A 93 -13.29 -10.29 2.99
C LEU A 93 -12.73 -9.19 3.89
N MET A 94 -13.53 -8.18 4.20
CA MET A 94 -13.11 -7.03 4.98
C MET A 94 -14.00 -6.83 6.20
N PHE A 95 -13.41 -6.80 7.40
CA PHE A 95 -14.12 -6.46 8.62
C PHE A 95 -13.99 -4.96 8.91
N HIS A 96 -15.12 -4.33 9.26
CA HIS A 96 -15.22 -2.89 9.52
C HIS A 96 -14.31 -2.42 10.68
N ASN A 97 -14.03 -1.12 10.77
CA ASN A 97 -13.35 -0.52 11.92
C ASN A 97 -14.23 -0.59 13.19
N GLY A 98 -13.65 -0.61 14.40
CA GLY A 98 -14.45 -0.74 15.63
C GLY A 98 -13.68 -1.20 16.85
N GLY A 99 -14.36 -1.70 17.88
CA GLY A 99 -13.73 -2.17 19.11
C GLY A 99 -14.43 -3.40 19.65
N ASN A 100 -14.49 -4.46 18.85
CA ASN A 100 -15.20 -5.71 19.13
C ASN A 100 -14.36 -6.96 18.80
N VAL A 101 -13.02 -6.87 18.88
CA VAL A 101 -12.13 -8.05 18.76
C VAL A 101 -11.80 -8.60 20.13
N GLY A 102 -12.16 -9.86 20.35
CA GLY A 102 -12.00 -10.58 21.62
C GLY A 102 -13.30 -10.94 22.33
N ASP A 103 -13.19 -11.76 23.38
CA ASP A 103 -14.30 -12.38 24.11
C ASP A 103 -15.09 -11.40 24.99
N CYS A 104 -14.56 -10.20 25.23
CA CYS A 104 -15.28 -9.12 25.90
C CYS A 104 -16.51 -8.61 25.13
N TYR A 105 -16.72 -9.06 23.89
CA TYR A 105 -17.68 -8.45 22.94
C TYR A 105 -18.77 -9.42 22.44
N GLY A 106 -19.05 -10.49 23.19
CA GLY A 106 -20.12 -11.44 22.87
C GLY A 106 -19.78 -12.38 21.71
N GLY A 107 -20.79 -12.82 20.94
CA GLY A 107 -20.63 -13.80 19.87
C GLY A 107 -19.92 -13.29 18.60
N ASP A 108 -19.67 -11.98 18.50
CA ASP A 108 -19.03 -11.32 17.37
C ASP A 108 -17.67 -11.94 17.02
N GLU A 109 -16.86 -12.26 18.04
CA GLU A 109 -15.53 -12.86 17.87
C GLU A 109 -15.62 -14.28 17.28
N ALA A 110 -16.59 -15.09 17.71
CA ALA A 110 -16.77 -16.45 17.21
C ALA A 110 -17.16 -16.46 15.71
N ASN A 111 -18.09 -15.58 15.31
CA ASN A 111 -18.47 -15.43 13.90
C ASN A 111 -17.31 -14.95 13.04
N ARG A 112 -16.52 -13.96 13.52
CA ARG A 112 -15.32 -13.49 12.84
C ARG A 112 -14.27 -14.60 12.67
N GLN A 113 -14.00 -15.35 13.73
CA GLN A 113 -13.05 -16.47 13.70
C GLN A 113 -13.47 -17.54 12.70
N ARG A 114 -14.77 -17.87 12.63
CA ARG A 114 -15.31 -18.81 11.63
C ARG A 114 -15.07 -18.33 10.21
N LEU A 115 -15.39 -17.07 9.92
CA LEU A 115 -15.14 -16.46 8.61
C LEU A 115 -13.65 -16.46 8.24
N ILE A 116 -12.76 -16.13 9.18
CA ILE A 116 -11.30 -16.20 8.96
C ILE A 116 -10.86 -17.63 8.65
N LEU A 117 -11.35 -18.65 9.37
CA LEU A 117 -10.96 -20.04 9.14
C LEU A 117 -11.41 -20.58 7.78
N GLU A 118 -12.58 -20.16 7.31
CA GLU A 118 -13.21 -20.70 6.10
C GLU A 118 -12.78 -19.95 4.83
N ALA A 119 -12.46 -18.66 4.91
CA ALA A 119 -12.03 -17.81 3.79
C ALA A 119 -10.57 -18.04 3.31
N LYS A 120 -10.09 -19.30 3.29
CA LYS A 120 -8.68 -19.68 3.10
C LYS A 120 -8.05 -19.19 1.79
N GLN A 121 -8.86 -19.06 0.74
CA GLN A 121 -8.39 -18.63 -0.57
C GLN A 121 -8.33 -17.11 -0.71
N ASN A 122 -9.10 -16.41 0.12
CA ASN A 122 -9.32 -14.98 0.06
C ASN A 122 -8.24 -14.21 0.83
N LYS A 123 -8.10 -12.93 0.48
CA LYS A 123 -7.45 -11.97 1.36
C LYS A 123 -8.45 -11.56 2.44
N VAL A 124 -8.00 -11.54 3.69
CA VAL A 124 -8.82 -11.12 4.82
C VAL A 124 -8.21 -9.87 5.45
N ILE A 125 -9.03 -8.82 5.61
CA ILE A 125 -8.58 -7.54 6.17
C ILE A 125 -9.49 -7.12 7.31
N ILE A 126 -8.93 -7.02 8.50
CA ILE A 126 -9.57 -6.38 9.64
C ILE A 126 -9.09 -4.93 9.67
N LEU A 127 -9.98 -3.98 9.33
CA LEU A 127 -9.74 -2.55 9.47
C LEU A 127 -9.53 -2.17 10.94
N PRO A 128 -9.04 -0.95 11.28
CA PRO A 128 -8.51 -0.68 12.62
C PRO A 128 -9.48 -1.03 13.75
N LYS A 129 -9.06 -1.99 14.59
CA LYS A 129 -9.82 -2.50 15.73
C LYS A 129 -9.10 -2.23 17.05
N THR A 130 -9.88 -2.07 18.13
CA THR A 130 -9.39 -2.30 19.50
C THR A 130 -9.60 -3.77 19.85
N LEU A 131 -8.56 -4.38 20.42
CA LEU A 131 -8.54 -5.76 20.90
C LEU A 131 -8.71 -5.81 22.42
N ARG A 132 -9.51 -6.73 22.93
CA ARG A 132 -9.65 -6.94 24.38
C ARG A 132 -10.05 -8.38 24.65
N PHE A 133 -9.17 -9.10 25.34
CA PHE A 133 -9.44 -10.44 25.83
C PHE A 133 -9.47 -10.45 27.36
N ALA A 134 -10.48 -11.09 27.94
CA ALA A 134 -10.60 -11.27 29.39
C ALA A 134 -10.13 -12.66 29.83
N ASN A 135 -10.29 -13.68 28.98
CA ASN A 135 -9.92 -15.06 29.28
C ASN A 135 -8.74 -15.52 28.42
N GLU A 136 -7.74 -16.17 29.03
CA GLU A 136 -6.54 -16.68 28.32
C GLU A 136 -6.92 -17.76 27.29
N ASP A 137 -7.88 -18.63 27.59
CA ASP A 137 -8.39 -19.64 26.64
C ASP A 137 -8.91 -19.00 25.34
N ALA A 138 -9.56 -17.84 25.45
CA ALA A 138 -10.04 -17.10 24.28
C ALA A 138 -8.88 -16.50 23.48
N VAL A 139 -7.80 -16.10 24.15
CA VAL A 139 -6.55 -15.68 23.48
C VAL A 139 -5.94 -16.84 22.72
N GLU A 140 -5.83 -18.02 23.33
CA GLU A 140 -5.28 -19.21 22.66
C GLU A 140 -6.09 -19.61 21.42
N VAL A 141 -7.42 -19.57 21.51
CA VAL A 141 -8.30 -19.84 20.36
C VAL A 141 -8.08 -18.80 19.25
N ALA A 142 -8.10 -17.51 19.58
CA ALA A 142 -7.84 -16.45 18.61
C ALA A 142 -6.44 -16.57 17.99
N GLU A 143 -5.43 -16.89 18.79
CA GLU A 143 -4.04 -17.07 18.36
C GLU A 143 -3.94 -18.20 17.33
N ARG A 144 -4.59 -19.35 17.57
CA ARG A 144 -4.66 -20.44 16.58
C ARG A 144 -5.35 -20.01 15.30
N VAL A 145 -6.50 -19.33 15.40
CA VAL A 145 -7.29 -18.93 14.23
C VAL A 145 -6.58 -17.89 13.38
N TYR A 146 -6.20 -16.76 13.97
CA TYR A 146 -5.65 -15.62 13.24
C TYR A 146 -4.29 -15.96 12.62
N ASN A 147 -3.48 -16.79 13.29
CA ASN A 147 -2.20 -17.24 12.73
C ASN A 147 -2.33 -18.39 11.71
N SER A 148 -3.50 -19.03 11.59
CA SER A 148 -3.71 -20.08 10.59
C SER A 148 -3.95 -19.52 9.18
N HIS A 149 -4.37 -18.26 9.07
CA HIS A 149 -4.77 -17.66 7.80
C HIS A 149 -3.58 -17.04 7.07
N ARG A 150 -3.33 -17.51 5.83
CA ARG A 150 -2.13 -17.16 5.04
C ARG A 150 -2.03 -15.69 4.63
N ASP A 151 -3.16 -15.01 4.48
CA ASP A 151 -3.22 -13.62 4.02
C ASP A 151 -4.22 -12.79 4.84
N LEU A 152 -4.06 -12.85 6.17
CA LEU A 152 -4.80 -12.02 7.11
C LEU A 152 -4.03 -10.73 7.40
N THR A 153 -4.70 -9.59 7.31
CA THR A 153 -4.22 -8.30 7.79
C THR A 153 -5.05 -7.84 8.97
N LEU A 154 -4.41 -7.55 10.11
CA LEU A 154 -5.04 -7.02 11.31
C LEU A 154 -4.52 -5.61 11.59
N CYS A 155 -5.40 -4.62 11.44
CA CYS A 155 -5.12 -3.23 11.79
C CYS A 155 -5.55 -2.98 13.25
N CYS A 156 -4.65 -2.42 14.05
CA CYS A 156 -4.90 -2.04 15.43
C CYS A 156 -4.98 -0.51 15.54
N ARG A 157 -6.07 0.00 16.14
CA ARG A 157 -6.31 1.45 16.24
C ARG A 157 -5.67 2.14 17.43
N ASP A 158 -5.15 1.35 18.35
CA ASP A 158 -4.45 1.79 19.54
C ASP A 158 -3.19 0.94 19.77
N LEU A 159 -2.19 1.54 20.44
CA LEU A 159 -0.88 0.92 20.60
C LEU A 159 -0.90 -0.28 21.55
N GLU A 160 -1.80 -0.29 22.53
CA GLU A 160 -2.02 -1.45 23.41
C GLU A 160 -2.49 -2.66 22.59
N SER A 161 -3.53 -2.49 21.76
CA SER A 161 -4.01 -3.52 20.84
C SER A 161 -2.93 -3.99 19.87
N TYR A 162 -2.09 -3.06 19.38
CA TYR A 162 -0.98 -3.41 18.49
C TYR A 162 0.07 -4.26 19.20
N ARG A 163 0.50 -3.87 20.41
CA ARG A 163 1.45 -4.64 21.22
C ARG A 163 0.88 -6.03 21.57
N PHE A 164 -0.40 -6.11 21.89
CA PHE A 164 -1.10 -7.38 22.11
C PHE A 164 -1.08 -8.25 20.84
N ALA A 165 -1.44 -7.69 19.69
CA ALA A 165 -1.43 -8.41 18.42
C ALA A 165 -0.01 -8.86 18.04
N GLN A 166 1.03 -8.06 18.30
CA GLN A 166 2.42 -8.47 18.06
C GLN A 166 2.83 -9.68 18.90
N LYS A 167 2.33 -9.77 20.14
CA LYS A 167 2.60 -10.89 21.04
C LYS A 167 1.91 -12.18 20.59
N HIS A 168 0.67 -12.11 20.13
CA HIS A 168 -0.18 -13.29 19.90
C HIS A 168 -0.45 -13.63 18.42
N PHE A 169 -0.38 -12.67 17.51
CA PHE A 169 -0.80 -12.84 16.10
C PHE A 169 0.36 -12.64 15.10
N GLY A 170 1.54 -13.17 15.45
CA GLY A 170 2.79 -12.93 14.72
C GLY A 170 2.86 -13.47 13.28
N LYS A 171 1.94 -14.35 12.86
CA LYS A 171 1.83 -14.79 11.46
C LYS A 171 0.92 -13.91 10.62
N ALA A 172 0.00 -13.18 11.26
CA ALA A 172 -0.83 -12.21 10.57
C ALA A 172 -0.02 -10.96 10.21
N ARG A 173 -0.44 -10.26 9.14
CA ARG A 173 0.08 -8.94 8.81
C ARG A 173 -0.47 -7.92 9.82
N LEU A 174 0.39 -7.32 10.63
CA LEU A 174 -0.02 -6.37 11.66
C LEU A 174 0.26 -4.93 11.24
N LEU A 175 -0.75 -4.05 11.38
CA LEU A 175 -0.62 -2.61 11.13
C LEU A 175 -1.11 -1.83 12.36
N ALA A 176 -0.41 -0.75 12.71
CA ALA A 176 -0.88 0.24 13.68
C ALA A 176 -1.30 1.51 12.91
N CYS A 177 -2.56 1.92 13.04
CA CYS A 177 -3.08 3.11 12.37
C CYS A 177 -4.35 3.61 13.07
N PRO A 178 -4.63 4.92 13.07
CA PRO A 178 -5.71 5.47 13.88
C PRO A 178 -7.09 5.12 13.31
N ASP A 179 -8.15 5.55 14.00
CA ASP A 179 -9.52 5.32 13.58
C ASP A 179 -9.87 6.07 12.28
N PHE A 180 -10.66 5.43 11.41
CA PHE A 180 -11.13 6.00 10.14
C PHE A 180 -11.88 7.33 10.30
N ALA A 181 -12.48 7.62 11.46
CA ALA A 181 -13.16 8.89 11.72
C ALA A 181 -12.23 10.11 11.53
N LEU A 182 -10.91 9.96 11.71
CA LEU A 182 -9.93 11.05 11.47
C LEU A 182 -9.77 11.43 9.99
N THR A 183 -10.19 10.56 9.07
CA THR A 183 -10.13 10.84 7.63
C THR A 183 -11.19 11.86 7.20
N LEU A 184 -12.21 12.08 8.03
CA LEU A 184 -13.30 13.02 7.75
C LEU A 184 -12.79 14.46 7.70
N LYS A 185 -13.42 15.24 6.82
CA LYS A 185 -13.15 16.67 6.61
C LYS A 185 -14.44 17.46 6.83
N PRO A 186 -14.79 17.81 8.08
CA PRO A 186 -15.95 18.67 8.33
C PRO A 186 -15.70 20.08 7.81
N ASN A 187 -16.79 20.77 7.46
CA ASN A 187 -16.73 22.19 7.12
C ASN A 187 -16.48 22.99 8.40
N LEU A 188 -15.29 23.58 8.51
CA LEU A 188 -14.91 24.38 9.67
C LEU A 188 -15.62 25.73 9.63
N LYS A 189 -16.34 26.04 10.71
CA LYS A 189 -17.08 27.30 10.86
C LYS A 189 -16.24 28.35 11.56
N ASN A 190 -16.14 29.54 10.97
CA ASN A 190 -15.57 30.71 11.62
C ASN A 190 -16.62 31.37 12.51
N GLN A 191 -16.83 30.80 13.71
CA GLN A 191 -17.83 31.26 14.67
C GLN A 191 -17.24 31.38 16.06
N LYS A 192 -17.76 32.31 16.87
CA LYS A 192 -17.40 32.40 18.29
C LYS A 192 -17.91 31.16 19.01
N ARG A 193 -17.00 30.50 19.73
CA ARG A 193 -17.28 29.29 20.50
C ARG A 193 -17.53 29.63 21.96
N LYS A 194 -18.56 29.06 22.58
CA LYS A 194 -18.96 29.35 23.96
C LYS A 194 -19.37 28.09 24.71
N GLY A 195 -19.12 28.08 26.00
CA GLY A 195 -19.46 26.97 26.90
C GLY A 195 -18.67 25.69 26.66
N ILE A 196 -18.86 24.73 27.55
CA ILE A 196 -18.17 23.45 27.62
C ILE A 196 -19.20 22.34 27.44
N LEU A 197 -18.98 21.48 26.45
CA LEU A 197 -19.87 20.34 26.16
C LEU A 197 -19.34 19.07 26.84
N GLY A 198 -20.18 18.42 27.62
CA GLY A 198 -19.96 17.07 28.14
C GLY A 198 -20.47 16.01 27.18
N LEU A 199 -19.58 15.11 26.75
CA LEU A 199 -19.90 13.94 25.93
C LEU A 199 -19.56 12.69 26.72
N PHE A 200 -20.52 12.22 27.53
CA PHE A 200 -20.30 11.14 28.48
C PHE A 200 -21.04 9.84 28.11
N ARG A 201 -20.52 8.72 28.58
CA ARG A 201 -21.20 7.42 28.50
C ARG A 201 -22.34 7.35 29.52
N THR A 202 -23.42 6.69 29.12
CA THR A 202 -24.60 6.40 29.96
C THR A 202 -24.70 4.91 30.31
N ASP A 203 -23.86 4.07 29.73
CA ASP A 203 -23.82 2.62 29.93
C ASP A 203 -22.78 2.21 30.99
N SER A 204 -22.59 0.90 31.14
CA SER A 204 -21.71 0.30 32.14
C SER A 204 -20.24 0.66 31.97
N GLU A 205 -19.78 1.20 30.82
CA GLU A 205 -18.39 1.59 30.61
C GLU A 205 -18.02 2.94 31.26
N THR A 206 -19.00 3.75 31.70
CA THR A 206 -18.69 5.02 32.38
C THR A 206 -18.08 4.81 33.77
N LEU A 207 -17.07 5.61 34.14
CA LEU A 207 -16.55 5.71 35.52
C LEU A 207 -17.30 6.74 36.37
N GLY A 208 -18.48 7.19 35.91
CA GLY A 208 -19.36 8.11 36.62
C GLY A 208 -19.39 9.49 35.95
N SER A 209 -20.25 9.66 34.95
CA SER A 209 -20.49 10.95 34.28
C SER A 209 -20.79 12.11 35.26
N LYS A 210 -21.43 11.81 36.40
CA LYS A 210 -21.78 12.79 37.45
C LYS A 210 -20.58 13.53 38.06
N LYS A 211 -19.40 12.91 38.17
CA LYS A 211 -18.22 13.61 38.75
C LYS A 211 -17.64 14.67 37.82
N TYR A 212 -17.76 14.47 36.51
CA TYR A 212 -17.25 15.39 35.49
C TYR A 212 -18.31 16.39 35.03
N SER A 213 -19.60 16.08 35.18
CA SER A 213 -20.70 16.94 34.75
C SER A 213 -20.77 18.27 35.47
N LYS A 214 -20.11 18.44 36.63
CA LYS A 214 -20.00 19.73 37.33
C LYS A 214 -19.10 20.74 36.60
N TYR A 215 -18.30 20.29 35.64
CA TYR A 215 -17.36 21.13 34.87
C TYR A 215 -17.83 21.42 33.44
N VAL A 216 -19.07 21.06 33.10
CA VAL A 216 -19.63 21.25 31.77
C VAL A 216 -20.93 22.04 31.86
N ASP A 217 -21.22 22.84 30.84
CA ASP A 217 -22.44 23.66 30.79
C ASP A 217 -23.64 22.86 30.27
N GLU A 218 -23.38 21.90 29.38
CA GLU A 218 -24.40 21.08 28.73
C GLU A 218 -23.86 19.67 28.51
N THR A 219 -24.71 18.66 28.69
CA THR A 219 -24.39 17.28 28.27
C THR A 219 -25.27 16.88 27.10
N LYS A 220 -24.70 16.16 26.15
CA LYS A 220 -25.47 15.57 25.04
C LYS A 220 -25.28 14.07 24.99
N ASP A 221 -26.38 13.37 24.75
CA ASP A 221 -26.32 11.94 24.47
C ASP A 221 -25.68 11.70 23.09
N PHE A 222 -24.84 10.68 23.05
CA PHE A 222 -24.11 10.20 21.87
C PHE A 222 -24.91 9.14 21.10
N HIS A 223 -26.03 8.67 21.67
CA HIS A 223 -26.91 7.66 21.10
C HIS A 223 -28.13 8.32 20.43
N PHE A 224 -28.41 7.91 19.19
CA PHE A 224 -29.64 8.26 18.50
C PHE A 224 -30.69 7.14 18.70
N ASN A 225 -31.98 7.45 18.55
CA ASN A 225 -33.05 6.46 18.80
C ASN A 225 -33.40 5.63 17.56
N ARG A 226 -33.38 4.30 17.76
CA ARG A 226 -33.42 3.17 16.80
C ARG A 226 -34.16 3.42 15.48
N PHE A 227 -33.46 3.45 14.33
CA PHE A 227 -33.92 2.93 13.01
C PHE A 227 -32.73 2.80 12.06
N LEU A 228 -32.83 1.91 11.05
CA LEU A 228 -31.89 1.81 9.92
C LEU A 228 -31.73 3.18 9.26
N VAL A 229 -30.64 3.87 9.57
CA VAL A 229 -30.39 5.19 9.03
C VAL A 229 -29.89 5.03 7.60
N ALA A 230 -30.76 5.28 6.61
CA ALA A 230 -30.36 5.37 5.21
C ALA A 230 -29.11 6.27 5.06
N ASN A 231 -28.20 5.95 4.13
CA ASN A 231 -26.91 6.64 3.97
C ASN A 231 -27.02 8.18 3.97
N LYS A 232 -28.10 8.73 3.37
CA LYS A 232 -28.38 10.17 3.34
C LYS A 232 -28.64 10.75 4.74
N VAL A 233 -29.44 10.06 5.55
CA VAL A 233 -29.73 10.47 6.93
C VAL A 233 -28.46 10.35 7.78
N ARG A 234 -27.62 9.32 7.57
CA ARG A 234 -26.37 9.13 8.33
C ARG A 234 -25.41 10.32 8.16
N ASN A 235 -25.22 10.75 6.90
CA ASN A 235 -24.38 11.89 6.58
C ASN A 235 -24.93 13.19 7.18
N LEU A 236 -26.25 13.41 7.11
CA LEU A 236 -26.89 14.60 7.68
C LEU A 236 -26.78 14.61 9.22
N THR A 237 -26.99 13.48 9.89
CA THR A 237 -26.86 13.35 11.34
C THR A 237 -25.44 13.65 11.80
N LEU A 238 -24.44 13.04 11.16
CA LEU A 238 -23.04 13.32 11.47
C LEU A 238 -22.69 14.78 11.23
N LYS A 239 -23.11 15.35 10.10
CA LYS A 239 -22.88 16.77 9.80
C LYS A 239 -23.51 17.66 10.86
N HIS A 240 -24.76 17.41 11.25
CA HIS A 240 -25.45 18.18 12.28
C HIS A 240 -24.72 18.09 13.62
N PHE A 241 -24.27 16.89 14.00
CA PHE A 241 -23.51 16.68 15.23
C PHE A 241 -22.19 17.47 15.22
N LEU A 242 -21.38 17.35 14.16
CA LEU A 242 -20.11 18.07 14.04
C LEU A 242 -20.31 19.59 13.97
N ASP A 243 -21.37 20.06 13.30
CA ASP A 243 -21.75 21.47 13.26
C ASP A 243 -22.15 22.00 14.63
N ASN A 244 -22.82 21.18 15.44
CA ASN A 244 -23.19 21.55 16.80
C ASN A 244 -21.97 21.55 17.75
N LEU A 245 -21.10 20.55 17.64
CA LEU A 245 -19.87 20.45 18.44
C LEU A 245 -18.96 21.69 18.24
N GLN A 246 -18.92 22.23 17.03
CA GLN A 246 -18.16 23.45 16.71
C GLN A 246 -18.67 24.73 17.41
N LYS A 247 -19.83 24.71 18.07
CA LYS A 247 -20.35 25.86 18.84
C LYS A 247 -19.69 25.99 20.21
N TYR A 248 -19.11 24.92 20.74
CA TYR A 248 -18.58 24.89 22.09
C TYR A 248 -17.11 25.28 22.15
N ARG A 249 -16.75 26.01 23.21
CA ARG A 249 -15.37 26.45 23.48
C ARG A 249 -14.47 25.26 23.74
N ALA A 250 -14.97 24.25 24.45
CA ALA A 250 -14.27 23.01 24.72
C ALA A 250 -15.24 21.83 24.87
N VAL A 251 -14.68 20.62 24.84
CA VAL A 251 -15.37 19.36 25.08
C VAL A 251 -14.70 18.65 26.26
N VAL A 252 -15.48 18.08 27.17
CA VAL A 252 -15.01 17.11 28.17
C VAL A 252 -15.68 15.77 27.86
N THR A 253 -14.90 14.70 27.68
CA THR A 253 -15.45 13.44 27.18
C THR A 253 -14.75 12.19 27.69
N ASP A 254 -15.54 11.15 27.97
CA ASP A 254 -15.06 9.79 28.20
C ASP A 254 -15.19 8.90 26.93
N ARG A 255 -15.60 9.49 25.81
CA ARG A 255 -15.83 8.83 24.52
C ARG A 255 -14.63 9.01 23.60
N MET A 256 -14.09 7.91 23.08
CA MET A 256 -13.04 7.92 22.05
C MET A 256 -13.40 8.80 20.84
N HIS A 257 -14.60 8.64 20.28
CA HIS A 257 -15.04 9.48 19.16
C HIS A 257 -15.31 10.93 19.55
N GLY A 258 -15.57 11.23 20.83
CA GLY A 258 -15.60 12.61 21.33
C GLY A 258 -14.24 13.29 21.12
N VAL A 259 -13.15 12.57 21.39
CA VAL A 259 -11.78 13.03 21.11
C VAL A 259 -11.57 13.20 19.60
N TYR A 260 -11.88 12.19 18.78
CA TYR A 260 -11.70 12.29 17.33
C TYR A 260 -12.50 13.41 16.67
N PHE A 261 -13.75 13.63 17.08
CA PHE A 261 -14.57 14.74 16.58
C PHE A 261 -14.01 16.09 17.00
N SER A 262 -13.46 16.17 18.21
CA SER A 262 -12.76 17.37 18.68
C SER A 262 -11.51 17.65 17.85
N LEU A 263 -10.73 16.64 17.48
CA LEU A 263 -9.57 16.79 16.59
C LEU A 263 -9.98 17.32 15.20
N ILE A 264 -10.94 16.67 14.52
CA ILE A 264 -11.29 17.03 13.13
C ILE A 264 -12.04 18.36 13.02
N THR A 265 -12.66 18.84 14.10
CA THR A 265 -13.28 20.18 14.18
C THR A 265 -12.34 21.22 14.81
N GLY A 266 -11.21 20.74 15.35
CA GLY A 266 -10.29 21.44 16.25
C GLY A 266 -10.98 22.17 17.38
N THR A 267 -11.89 21.49 18.07
CA THR A 267 -12.44 21.92 19.35
C THR A 267 -11.51 21.46 20.47
N PRO A 268 -11.06 22.36 21.35
CA PRO A 268 -10.29 21.98 22.54
C PRO A 268 -10.98 20.86 23.32
N CYS A 269 -10.22 19.86 23.77
CA CYS A 269 -10.80 18.65 24.36
C CYS A 269 -10.03 18.18 25.59
N VAL A 270 -10.76 17.89 26.67
CA VAL A 270 -10.27 17.17 27.83
C VAL A 270 -10.87 15.77 27.82
N ALA A 271 -10.03 14.79 27.57
CA ALA A 271 -10.38 13.38 27.64
C ALA A 271 -10.28 12.91 29.10
N VAL A 272 -11.29 12.16 29.57
CA VAL A 272 -11.35 11.64 30.93
C VAL A 272 -11.41 10.11 30.95
N PRO A 273 -11.05 9.45 32.06
CA PRO A 273 -10.98 7.99 32.14
C PRO A 273 -12.34 7.32 32.00
N GLN A 274 -12.32 6.10 31.46
CA GLN A 274 -13.47 5.19 31.35
C GLN A 274 -13.03 3.76 31.73
N LYS A 275 -13.97 2.86 32.08
CA LYS A 275 -13.65 1.56 32.71
C LYS A 275 -12.72 0.67 31.89
N LEU A 276 -12.82 0.73 30.57
CA LEU A 276 -12.06 -0.11 29.64
C LEU A 276 -10.79 0.56 29.09
N GLY A 277 -10.39 1.74 29.58
CA GLY A 277 -9.13 2.40 29.19
C GLY A 277 -9.02 2.88 27.72
N LYS A 278 -9.97 2.54 26.84
CA LYS A 278 -9.96 2.88 25.40
C LYS A 278 -9.68 4.35 25.07
N THR A 279 -10.07 5.29 25.94
CA THR A 279 -9.83 6.72 25.70
C THR A 279 -8.38 7.09 25.98
N GLU A 280 -7.75 6.47 26.98
CA GLU A 280 -6.34 6.65 27.34
C GLU A 280 -5.41 6.14 26.25
N THR A 281 -5.68 4.95 25.69
CA THR A 281 -4.84 4.34 24.66
C THR A 281 -4.79 5.17 23.37
N VAL A 282 -5.84 5.95 23.09
CA VAL A 282 -5.87 6.88 21.95
C VAL A 282 -5.00 8.11 22.18
N MET A 283 -4.83 8.52 23.44
CA MET A 283 -4.04 9.70 23.78
C MET A 283 -2.55 9.49 23.54
N GLU A 284 -2.06 8.24 23.57
CA GLU A 284 -0.67 7.91 23.17
C GLU A 284 -0.34 8.40 21.73
N TRP A 285 -1.32 8.42 20.82
CA TRP A 285 -1.14 8.92 19.45
C TRP A 285 -1.12 10.46 19.36
N LEU A 286 -1.55 11.14 20.40
CA LEU A 286 -1.91 12.56 20.39
C LEU A 286 -1.05 13.41 21.33
N ASN A 287 0.06 12.86 21.82
CA ASN A 287 0.97 13.55 22.75
C ASN A 287 1.46 14.92 22.23
N ASP A 288 1.59 15.07 20.91
CA ASP A 288 2.03 16.32 20.27
C ASP A 288 0.88 17.29 19.93
N VAL A 289 -0.37 16.94 20.28
CA VAL A 289 -1.56 17.76 19.95
C VAL A 289 -1.93 18.66 21.13
N GLY A 290 -1.48 19.91 21.10
CA GLY A 290 -1.60 20.83 22.25
C GLY A 290 -3.03 21.17 22.72
N TYR A 291 -4.06 21.02 21.87
CA TYR A 291 -5.46 21.33 22.24
C TYR A 291 -6.27 20.10 22.67
N VAL A 292 -5.62 18.96 22.92
CA VAL A 292 -6.25 17.78 23.52
C VAL A 292 -5.41 17.31 24.69
N LYS A 293 -6.05 17.03 25.83
CA LYS A 293 -5.36 16.56 27.03
C LYS A 293 -6.14 15.46 27.72
N TYR A 294 -5.43 14.45 28.22
CA TYR A 294 -5.99 13.44 29.11
C TYR A 294 -5.78 13.85 30.58
N VAL A 295 -6.78 13.62 31.41
CA VAL A 295 -6.69 13.78 32.87
C VAL A 295 -7.00 12.47 33.57
N THR A 296 -6.41 12.27 34.75
CA THR A 296 -6.61 11.02 35.52
C THR A 296 -7.71 11.14 36.57
N CYS A 297 -7.98 12.36 37.05
CA CYS A 297 -9.04 12.63 38.02
C CYS A 297 -9.90 13.85 37.63
N ALA A 298 -10.99 14.05 38.37
CA ALA A 298 -11.95 15.12 38.08
C ALA A 298 -11.40 16.51 38.41
N ASP A 299 -10.52 16.63 39.39
CA ASP A 299 -10.03 17.92 39.88
C ASP A 299 -8.99 18.56 38.95
N GLU A 300 -8.41 17.79 38.04
CA GLU A 300 -7.51 18.28 36.98
C GLU A 300 -8.25 18.95 35.80
N VAL A 301 -9.57 18.78 35.69
CA VAL A 301 -10.35 19.24 34.54
C VAL A 301 -10.27 20.77 34.34
N PRO A 302 -10.39 21.63 35.37
CA PRO A 302 -10.29 23.08 35.19
C PRO A 302 -8.94 23.51 34.58
N ASP A 303 -7.83 23.04 35.14
CA ASP A 303 -6.48 23.37 34.65
C ASP A 303 -6.24 22.83 33.24
N ALA A 304 -6.71 21.60 32.97
CA ALA A 304 -6.63 21.02 31.64
C ALA A 304 -7.42 21.83 30.61
N LEU A 305 -8.63 22.31 30.96
CA LEU A 305 -9.46 23.16 30.10
C LEU A 305 -8.76 24.48 29.77
N GLU A 306 -8.11 25.12 30.74
CA GLU A 306 -7.34 26.34 30.51
C GLU A 306 -6.19 26.10 29.52
N GLN A 307 -5.44 25.01 29.72
CA GLN A 307 -4.32 24.63 28.85
C GLN A 307 -4.79 24.36 27.42
N VAL A 308 -5.80 23.51 27.22
CA VAL A 308 -6.24 23.16 25.86
C VAL A 308 -6.92 24.33 25.14
N CYS A 309 -7.57 25.24 25.88
CA CYS A 309 -8.20 26.43 25.29
C CYS A 309 -7.19 27.52 24.91
N SER A 310 -6.05 27.60 25.60
CA SER A 310 -4.98 28.56 25.33
C SER A 310 -3.97 28.05 24.31
N ALA A 311 -3.91 26.73 24.08
CA ALA A 311 -2.99 26.11 23.15
C ALA A 311 -3.19 26.56 21.70
N LYS A 312 -2.08 26.67 20.97
CA LYS A 312 -2.12 26.89 19.52
C LYS A 312 -2.77 25.69 18.84
N LYS A 313 -3.82 25.97 18.06
CA LYS A 313 -4.51 24.96 17.26
C LYS A 313 -3.70 24.61 16.01
N ASP A 314 -3.02 23.46 16.02
CA ASP A 314 -2.37 22.85 14.86
C ASP A 314 -3.09 21.55 14.45
N MET A 315 -3.62 21.53 13.24
CA MET A 315 -4.34 20.37 12.67
C MET A 315 -3.57 19.70 11.52
N SER A 316 -2.32 20.11 11.26
CA SER A 316 -1.51 19.60 10.13
C SER A 316 -1.23 18.09 10.21
N PHE A 317 -1.22 17.52 11.41
CA PHE A 317 -1.08 16.07 11.61
C PHE A 317 -2.23 15.27 10.97
N LEU A 318 -3.44 15.85 10.85
CA LEU A 318 -4.56 15.17 10.20
C LEU A 318 -4.28 14.93 8.72
N ASP A 319 -3.57 15.84 8.05
CA ASP A 319 -3.24 15.68 6.64
C ASP A 319 -2.21 14.57 6.42
N LYS A 320 -1.27 14.39 7.36
CA LYS A 320 -0.37 13.22 7.36
C LYS A 320 -1.17 11.91 7.42
N TRP A 321 -2.13 11.81 8.34
CA TRP A 321 -2.97 10.62 8.46
C TRP A 321 -3.86 10.40 7.23
N ARG A 322 -4.53 11.44 6.74
CA ARG A 322 -5.38 11.36 5.54
C ARG A 322 -4.59 10.92 4.31
N ASN A 323 -3.36 11.43 4.14
CA ASN A 323 -2.46 11.02 3.07
C ASN A 323 -2.05 9.56 3.23
N TRP A 324 -1.71 9.12 4.44
CA TRP A 324 -1.39 7.72 4.72
C TRP A 324 -2.56 6.78 4.40
N PHE A 325 -3.79 7.13 4.80
CA PHE A 325 -4.98 6.35 4.42
C PHE A 325 -5.16 6.28 2.90
N SER A 326 -4.95 7.40 2.21
CA SER A 326 -5.21 7.52 0.77
C SER A 326 -4.13 6.88 -0.11
N ASN A 327 -2.89 6.82 0.36
CA ASN A 327 -1.75 6.41 -0.45
C ASN A 327 -1.08 5.12 0.03
N ASP A 328 -1.13 4.83 1.34
CA ASP A 328 -0.34 3.76 1.95
C ASP A 328 -1.17 2.59 2.46
N LEU A 329 -2.37 2.82 3.00
CA LEU A 329 -3.14 1.76 3.65
C LEU A 329 -3.44 0.61 2.68
N LYS A 330 -4.04 0.90 1.51
CA LYS A 330 -4.32 -0.12 0.50
C LYS A 330 -3.04 -0.83 0.09
N ARG A 331 -1.98 -0.07 -0.23
CA ARG A 331 -0.67 -0.62 -0.61
C ARG A 331 -0.17 -1.63 0.42
N ARG A 332 -0.22 -1.29 1.72
CA ARG A 332 0.22 -2.15 2.83
C ARG A 332 -0.55 -3.46 2.94
N PHE A 333 -1.77 -3.55 2.41
CA PHE A 333 -2.52 -4.82 2.35
C PHE A 333 -1.96 -5.80 1.32
N TYR A 334 -1.21 -5.32 0.34
CA TYR A 334 -0.65 -6.13 -0.75
C TYR A 334 0.88 -6.20 -0.71
N THR A 335 1.55 -5.28 -0.01
CA THR A 335 3.03 -5.22 0.01
C THR A 335 3.70 -6.08 1.08
N ASN A 336 3.04 -7.11 1.63
CA ASN A 336 3.72 -8.05 2.53
C ASN A 336 3.49 -9.51 2.13
N GLU A 337 3.93 -9.96 0.96
CA GLU A 337 4.85 -11.09 1.14
C GLU A 337 6.06 -10.48 1.83
N PRO A 338 6.43 -10.89 3.05
CA PRO A 338 7.72 -10.49 3.57
C PRO A 338 8.71 -10.91 2.50
N VAL A 339 9.31 -9.94 1.81
CA VAL A 339 10.41 -10.22 0.90
C VAL A 339 11.35 -11.04 1.76
N ASN A 340 11.52 -12.32 1.43
CA ASN A 340 12.37 -13.19 2.21
C ASN A 340 13.74 -12.52 2.17
N THR A 341 14.13 -11.89 3.29
CA THR A 341 15.24 -10.93 3.29
C THR A 341 16.54 -11.67 3.06
N GLU A 342 16.62 -12.92 3.52
CA GLU A 342 17.71 -13.85 3.22
C GLU A 342 17.75 -14.17 1.72
N TYR A 343 16.60 -14.46 1.11
CA TYR A 343 16.51 -14.74 -0.33
C TYR A 343 16.86 -13.52 -1.18
N LEU A 344 16.29 -12.34 -0.93
CA LEU A 344 16.65 -11.11 -1.64
C LEU A 344 18.14 -10.81 -1.47
N PHE A 345 18.67 -10.93 -0.25
CA PHE A 345 20.09 -10.70 -0.01
C PHE A 345 20.94 -11.76 -0.72
N SER A 346 20.46 -12.99 -0.84
CA SER A 346 21.10 -14.05 -1.61
C SER A 346 21.12 -13.71 -3.10
N LEU A 347 20.04 -13.18 -3.68
CA LEU A 347 19.99 -12.73 -5.08
C LEU A 347 21.01 -11.61 -5.33
N ILE A 348 21.03 -10.58 -4.47
CA ILE A 348 22.00 -9.48 -4.56
C ILE A 348 23.44 -10.02 -4.43
N LYS A 349 23.65 -10.97 -3.52
CA LYS A 349 24.95 -11.60 -3.28
C LYS A 349 25.36 -12.55 -4.39
N ASN A 350 24.45 -13.21 -5.09
CA ASN A 350 24.75 -14.29 -6.04
C ASN A 350 24.82 -13.79 -7.48
N ARG A 351 24.06 -12.75 -7.85
CA ARG A 351 24.10 -12.14 -9.18
C ARG A 351 25.53 -11.83 -9.64
N ARG A 352 25.90 -12.32 -10.83
CA ARG A 352 27.23 -12.13 -11.46
C ARG A 352 27.12 -11.56 -12.87
N SER A 353 28.27 -11.21 -13.43
CA SER A 353 28.41 -10.95 -14.86
C SER A 353 28.81 -12.26 -15.55
N VAL A 354 27.88 -12.85 -16.26
CA VAL A 354 28.06 -14.12 -16.97
C VAL A 354 28.27 -13.87 -18.46
N ARG A 355 29.32 -14.47 -19.04
CA ARG A 355 29.74 -14.22 -20.42
C ARG A 355 29.79 -15.48 -21.30
N SER A 356 29.22 -16.57 -20.80
CA SER A 356 29.11 -17.86 -21.50
C SER A 356 27.69 -18.38 -21.38
N TRP A 357 27.14 -18.96 -22.44
CA TRP A 357 25.70 -19.24 -22.57
C TRP A 357 25.46 -20.60 -23.22
N TYR A 358 24.33 -21.24 -22.89
CA TYR A 358 23.88 -22.42 -23.59
C TYR A 358 23.48 -22.08 -25.04
N PRO A 359 24.04 -22.76 -26.05
CA PRO A 359 23.61 -22.61 -27.43
C PRO A 359 22.13 -23.03 -27.57
N ASN A 360 21.37 -22.29 -28.39
CA ASN A 360 19.98 -22.59 -28.74
C ASN A 360 19.00 -22.71 -27.55
N HIS A 361 19.30 -22.06 -26.43
CA HIS A 361 18.42 -22.03 -25.26
C HIS A 361 17.84 -20.62 -25.04
N PRO A 362 16.66 -20.30 -25.62
CA PRO A 362 16.04 -19.00 -25.44
C PRO A 362 15.55 -18.78 -23.99
N VAL A 363 15.32 -17.52 -23.63
CA VAL A 363 14.62 -17.13 -22.40
C VAL A 363 13.12 -17.01 -22.73
N GLY A 364 12.25 -17.57 -21.89
CA GLY A 364 10.80 -17.54 -22.12
C GLY A 364 10.25 -16.11 -22.14
N ALA A 365 9.25 -15.86 -23.01
CA ALA A 365 8.66 -14.53 -23.22
C ALA A 365 8.11 -13.90 -21.93
N GLU A 366 7.43 -14.69 -21.09
CA GLU A 366 6.92 -14.19 -19.79
C GLU A 366 8.03 -13.76 -18.84
N ILE A 367 9.16 -14.48 -18.82
CA ILE A 367 10.32 -14.12 -18.01
C ILE A 367 10.93 -12.81 -18.52
N ILE A 368 11.09 -12.67 -19.85
CA ILE A 368 11.56 -11.43 -20.46
C ILE A 368 10.63 -10.26 -20.15
N ARG A 369 9.30 -10.48 -20.23
CA ARG A 369 8.31 -9.46 -19.88
C ARG A 369 8.48 -9.01 -18.42
N LYS A 370 8.68 -9.95 -17.49
CA LYS A 370 8.92 -9.63 -16.07
C LYS A 370 10.24 -8.88 -15.85
N ILE A 371 11.29 -9.24 -16.58
CA ILE A 371 12.57 -8.53 -16.56
C ILE A 371 12.38 -7.08 -17.02
N LEU A 372 11.74 -6.86 -18.17
CA LEU A 372 11.47 -5.52 -18.70
C LEU A 372 10.56 -4.70 -17.76
N GLU A 373 9.53 -5.32 -17.20
CA GLU A 373 8.66 -4.73 -16.18
C GLU A 373 9.47 -4.24 -14.98
N ALA A 374 10.39 -5.06 -14.45
CA ALA A 374 11.28 -4.66 -13.36
C ALA A 374 12.15 -3.44 -13.70
N GLY A 375 12.66 -3.38 -14.93
CA GLY A 375 13.41 -2.22 -15.44
C GLY A 375 12.55 -0.95 -15.50
N ALA A 376 11.28 -1.07 -15.93
CA ALA A 376 10.35 0.06 -16.00
C ALA A 376 9.95 0.63 -14.63
N TYR A 377 10.00 -0.18 -13.57
CA TYR A 377 9.76 0.24 -12.18
C TYR A 377 10.98 0.90 -11.50
N ALA A 378 12.09 1.10 -12.21
CA ALA A 378 13.21 1.85 -11.66
C ALA A 378 12.83 3.32 -11.36
N PRO A 379 13.42 3.93 -10.32
CA PRO A 379 13.24 5.35 -10.08
C PRO A 379 13.74 6.15 -11.28
N SER A 380 13.09 7.29 -11.54
CA SER A 380 13.50 8.22 -12.59
C SER A 380 13.57 9.64 -12.03
N GLY A 381 14.61 10.39 -12.42
CA GLY A 381 14.75 11.80 -12.07
C GLY A 381 13.50 12.60 -12.41
N ALA A 382 12.97 13.33 -11.43
CA ALA A 382 11.69 14.05 -11.52
C ALA A 382 10.48 13.19 -11.99
N ASN A 383 10.58 11.85 -11.92
CA ASN A 383 9.60 10.89 -12.43
C ASN A 383 9.28 11.06 -13.93
N ASP A 384 10.25 11.49 -14.74
CA ASP A 384 10.03 11.78 -16.17
C ASP A 384 10.00 10.50 -17.06
N GLN A 385 10.51 9.38 -16.54
CA GLN A 385 10.41 8.04 -17.16
C GLN A 385 10.99 8.01 -18.60
N ARG A 386 12.19 8.57 -18.78
CA ARG A 386 12.85 8.71 -20.08
C ARG A 386 13.64 7.48 -20.54
N VAL A 387 13.87 6.50 -19.66
CA VAL A 387 14.52 5.25 -20.03
C VAL A 387 13.66 4.48 -21.05
N ARG A 388 14.29 3.91 -22.08
CA ARG A 388 13.66 2.99 -23.04
C ARG A 388 14.42 1.67 -23.01
N LEU A 389 13.66 0.57 -22.98
CA LEU A 389 14.18 -0.79 -22.90
C LEU A 389 13.83 -1.51 -24.20
N HIS A 390 14.84 -1.84 -25.01
CA HIS A 390 14.64 -2.46 -26.32
C HIS A 390 15.18 -3.89 -26.27
N LEU A 391 14.31 -4.89 -26.39
CA LEU A 391 14.73 -6.29 -26.52
C LEU A 391 15.26 -6.55 -27.94
N ILE A 392 16.40 -7.23 -28.02
CA ILE A 392 16.97 -7.74 -29.27
C ILE A 392 17.26 -9.23 -29.08
N ASP A 393 16.52 -10.06 -29.82
CA ASP A 393 16.58 -11.53 -29.78
C ASP A 393 16.79 -12.17 -31.16
N ASP A 394 16.87 -11.38 -32.24
CA ASP A 394 17.32 -11.87 -33.56
C ASP A 394 18.78 -12.32 -33.49
N ALA A 395 18.99 -13.64 -33.64
CA ALA A 395 20.31 -14.26 -33.53
C ALA A 395 21.36 -13.65 -34.48
N THR A 396 20.95 -13.15 -35.66
CA THR A 396 21.88 -12.51 -36.59
C THR A 396 22.36 -11.17 -36.06
N THR A 397 21.44 -10.34 -35.57
CA THR A 397 21.73 -9.04 -34.97
C THR A 397 22.51 -9.19 -33.67
N VAL A 398 22.15 -10.15 -32.81
CA VAL A 398 22.89 -10.46 -31.57
C VAL A 398 24.34 -10.83 -31.86
N ARG A 399 24.59 -11.70 -32.85
CA ARG A 399 25.95 -12.07 -33.27
C ARG A 399 26.74 -10.88 -33.79
N LYS A 400 26.13 -10.04 -34.64
CA LYS A 400 26.79 -8.82 -35.16
C LYS A 400 27.13 -7.85 -34.04
N PHE A 401 26.23 -7.67 -33.08
CA PHE A 401 26.44 -6.81 -31.92
C PHE A 401 27.60 -7.32 -31.05
N CYS A 402 27.61 -8.62 -30.72
CA CYS A 402 28.65 -9.18 -29.87
C CYS A 402 30.04 -9.17 -30.52
N ARG A 403 30.11 -9.14 -31.86
CA ARG A 403 31.36 -9.02 -32.63
C ARG A 403 31.88 -7.59 -32.76
N LEU A 404 31.17 -6.59 -32.23
CA LEU A 404 31.71 -5.23 -32.14
C LEU A 404 32.90 -5.16 -31.16
N LYS A 405 33.00 -6.10 -30.23
CA LYS A 405 34.12 -6.20 -29.29
C LYS A 405 34.36 -7.65 -28.85
N ASP A 406 35.54 -8.17 -29.12
CA ASP A 406 35.86 -9.61 -28.97
C ASP A 406 35.89 -10.12 -27.51
N ASP A 407 36.01 -9.22 -26.52
CA ASP A 407 36.16 -9.57 -25.11
C ASP A 407 34.83 -9.79 -24.36
N TRP A 408 33.69 -9.62 -25.02
CA TRP A 408 32.38 -9.72 -24.35
C TRP A 408 31.88 -11.13 -24.14
N THR A 409 32.10 -12.03 -25.10
CA THR A 409 31.40 -13.31 -25.14
C THR A 409 32.26 -14.49 -25.56
N HIS A 410 33.55 -14.30 -25.90
CA HIS A 410 34.47 -15.37 -26.33
C HIS A 410 33.85 -16.34 -27.36
N ASN A 411 33.13 -15.82 -28.36
CA ASN A 411 32.37 -16.56 -29.39
C ASN A 411 31.18 -17.43 -28.92
N VAL A 412 30.75 -17.31 -27.66
CA VAL A 412 29.52 -17.93 -27.14
C VAL A 412 28.49 -16.83 -26.89
N PHE A 413 27.53 -16.67 -27.79
CA PHE A 413 26.63 -15.51 -27.77
C PHE A 413 25.40 -15.73 -26.87
N PRO A 414 24.89 -14.69 -26.18
CA PRO A 414 23.62 -14.79 -25.48
C PRO A 414 22.48 -15.00 -26.48
N PRO A 415 21.36 -15.62 -26.08
CA PRO A 415 20.17 -15.72 -26.92
C PRO A 415 19.53 -14.34 -27.20
N CYS A 416 19.63 -13.40 -26.25
CA CYS A 416 19.09 -12.06 -26.42
C CYS A 416 19.82 -11.04 -25.54
N PHE A 417 19.54 -9.76 -25.78
CA PHE A 417 19.93 -8.68 -24.88
C PHE A 417 18.90 -7.56 -24.85
N VAL A 418 18.89 -6.80 -23.77
CA VAL A 418 18.12 -5.56 -23.67
C VAL A 418 19.07 -4.38 -23.87
N LEU A 419 18.86 -3.60 -24.93
CA LEU A 419 19.52 -2.31 -25.12
C LEU A 419 18.81 -1.25 -24.28
N VAL A 420 19.54 -0.59 -23.40
CA VAL A 420 19.03 0.45 -22.51
C VAL A 420 19.40 1.80 -23.10
N LEU A 421 18.37 2.55 -23.46
CA LEU A 421 18.47 3.88 -24.04
C LEU A 421 17.90 4.91 -23.07
N PHE A 422 18.35 6.15 -23.22
CA PHE A 422 17.72 7.30 -22.58
C PHE A 422 17.20 8.26 -23.66
N ASP A 423 15.90 8.55 -23.59
CA ASP A 423 15.24 9.49 -24.48
C ASP A 423 15.57 10.92 -24.05
N LEU A 424 16.15 11.73 -24.93
CA LEU A 424 16.45 13.13 -24.59
C LEU A 424 15.19 14.00 -24.51
N GLN A 425 14.04 13.54 -25.02
CA GLN A 425 12.78 14.28 -24.94
C GLN A 425 12.07 14.09 -23.59
N SER A 426 11.63 15.20 -22.98
CA SER A 426 10.82 15.21 -21.74
C SER A 426 9.33 14.99 -22.01
N ARG A 427 8.58 14.49 -21.02
CA ARG A 427 7.12 14.55 -21.01
C ARG A 427 6.65 15.94 -20.59
N GLY A 428 6.82 16.94 -21.45
CA GLY A 428 6.31 18.29 -21.18
C GLY A 428 6.87 19.40 -22.05
N THR A 429 8.01 19.19 -22.72
CA THR A 429 8.60 20.16 -23.65
C THR A 429 8.68 19.62 -25.07
N LEU A 430 7.94 20.27 -25.97
CA LEU A 430 8.23 20.23 -27.40
C LEU A 430 9.54 20.98 -27.59
N ASN A 431 10.59 20.25 -27.95
CA ASN A 431 11.96 20.73 -28.14
C ASN A 431 12.72 21.00 -26.84
N ASN A 432 13.76 20.20 -26.61
CA ASN A 432 15.04 20.66 -26.10
C ASN A 432 16.08 19.69 -26.65
N GLN A 433 16.74 20.09 -27.74
CA GLN A 433 17.90 19.37 -28.29
C GLN A 433 19.17 19.60 -27.45
N GLU A 434 19.08 20.35 -26.35
CA GLU A 434 20.16 20.58 -25.39
C GLU A 434 19.87 19.84 -24.08
N ILE A 435 20.86 19.05 -23.64
CA ILE A 435 20.83 18.34 -22.36
C ILE A 435 21.16 19.37 -21.28
N GLU A 436 20.17 19.80 -20.48
CA GLU A 436 20.51 20.62 -19.30
C GLU A 436 21.50 19.83 -18.42
N PRO A 437 22.45 20.48 -17.73
CA PRO A 437 23.54 19.78 -17.01
C PRO A 437 23.07 18.71 -16.01
N ILE A 438 21.85 18.83 -15.48
CA ILE A 438 21.26 17.82 -14.60
C ILE A 438 20.97 16.50 -15.34
N TRP A 439 20.53 16.58 -16.59
CA TRP A 439 20.18 15.42 -17.41
C TRP A 439 21.40 14.62 -17.85
N GLU A 440 22.57 15.26 -17.99
CA GLU A 440 23.84 14.55 -18.23
C GLU A 440 24.15 13.54 -17.12
N ARG A 441 23.73 13.83 -15.88
CA ARG A 441 23.91 12.92 -14.73
C ARG A 441 22.78 11.91 -14.62
N LEU A 442 21.54 12.36 -14.80
CA LEU A 442 20.35 11.52 -14.66
C LEU A 442 20.29 10.42 -15.72
N VAL A 443 20.77 10.67 -16.94
CA VAL A 443 20.91 9.64 -17.99
C VAL A 443 21.56 8.37 -17.43
N TRP A 444 22.71 8.53 -16.76
CA TRP A 444 23.46 7.39 -16.25
C TRP A 444 22.84 6.79 -14.98
N GLN A 445 22.27 7.62 -14.10
CA GLN A 445 21.64 7.17 -12.85
C GLN A 445 20.37 6.36 -13.11
N ASP A 446 19.46 6.89 -13.93
CA ASP A 446 18.18 6.27 -14.26
C ASP A 446 18.40 4.96 -15.04
N SER A 447 19.24 4.99 -16.08
CA SER A 447 19.55 3.79 -16.86
C SER A 447 20.29 2.74 -16.02
N ALA A 448 21.15 3.16 -15.07
CA ALA A 448 21.82 2.22 -14.18
C ALA A 448 20.85 1.53 -13.22
N ALA A 449 19.89 2.28 -12.66
CA ALA A 449 18.86 1.73 -11.78
C ALA A 449 17.97 0.74 -12.54
N ALA A 450 17.55 1.08 -13.77
CA ALA A 450 16.79 0.18 -14.63
C ALA A 450 17.55 -1.12 -14.92
N THR A 451 18.81 -1.04 -15.33
CA THR A 451 19.63 -2.23 -15.61
C THR A 451 19.83 -3.10 -14.36
N MET A 452 20.02 -2.49 -13.18
CA MET A 452 20.16 -3.25 -11.94
C MET A 452 18.86 -3.97 -11.54
N ASN A 453 17.70 -3.33 -11.68
CA ASN A 453 16.40 -3.97 -11.44
C ASN A 453 16.19 -5.18 -12.36
N MET A 454 16.43 -4.99 -13.67
CA MET A 454 16.35 -6.08 -14.65
C MET A 454 17.30 -7.23 -14.31
N SER A 455 18.52 -6.91 -13.87
CA SER A 455 19.54 -7.88 -13.51
C SER A 455 19.17 -8.72 -12.29
N LEU A 456 18.58 -8.12 -11.25
CA LEU A 456 18.06 -8.87 -10.08
C LEU A 456 16.84 -9.72 -10.44
N MET A 457 15.96 -9.21 -11.30
CA MET A 457 14.80 -9.95 -11.77
C MET A 457 15.22 -11.18 -12.59
N ALA A 458 16.19 -11.02 -13.50
CA ALA A 458 16.76 -12.13 -14.26
C ALA A 458 17.33 -13.21 -13.34
N GLU A 459 18.12 -12.81 -12.33
CA GLU A 459 18.69 -13.73 -11.33
C GLU A 459 17.59 -14.52 -10.58
N SER A 460 16.46 -13.87 -10.26
CA SER A 460 15.34 -14.51 -9.55
C SER A 460 14.67 -15.63 -10.35
N TYR A 461 14.77 -15.59 -11.68
CA TYR A 461 14.29 -16.62 -12.61
C TYR A 461 15.40 -17.61 -13.03
N GLY A 462 16.59 -17.52 -12.43
CA GLY A 462 17.76 -18.31 -12.82
C GLY A 462 18.35 -17.91 -14.19
N VAL A 463 17.95 -16.76 -14.73
CA VAL A 463 18.49 -16.21 -15.98
C VAL A 463 19.78 -15.48 -15.66
N SER A 464 20.89 -16.03 -16.15
CA SER A 464 22.20 -15.40 -16.09
C SER A 464 22.19 -14.10 -16.89
N ASN A 465 22.98 -13.12 -16.46
CA ASN A 465 23.04 -11.81 -17.12
C ASN A 465 24.43 -11.18 -17.10
N CYS A 466 24.68 -10.23 -18.00
CA CYS A 466 25.87 -9.39 -17.96
C CYS A 466 25.58 -7.98 -18.45
N TRP A 467 25.90 -7.00 -17.61
CA TRP A 467 25.85 -5.59 -17.95
C TRP A 467 27.09 -5.21 -18.77
N ILE A 468 26.85 -4.79 -20.00
CA ILE A 468 27.85 -4.26 -20.92
C ILE A 468 27.73 -2.74 -20.98
N SER A 469 28.77 -2.03 -20.55
CA SER A 469 28.84 -0.58 -20.72
C SER A 469 29.09 -0.23 -22.17
N LEU A 470 28.28 0.68 -22.72
CA LEU A 470 28.41 1.18 -24.10
C LEU A 470 28.84 2.65 -24.14
N ALA A 471 29.26 3.23 -23.01
CA ALA A 471 29.61 4.64 -22.87
C ALA A 471 30.92 5.06 -23.59
N GLN A 472 31.55 4.16 -24.35
CA GLN A 472 32.75 4.45 -25.15
C GLN A 472 32.30 5.00 -26.50
N TYR A 473 32.76 6.19 -26.88
CA TYR A 473 32.25 6.92 -28.04
C TYR A 473 32.28 6.10 -29.35
N GLU A 474 33.41 5.48 -29.69
CA GLU A 474 33.57 4.70 -30.93
C GLU A 474 32.65 3.48 -30.96
N LEU A 475 32.50 2.83 -29.80
CA LEU A 475 31.63 1.69 -29.64
C LEU A 475 30.15 2.11 -29.75
N GLU A 476 29.79 3.24 -29.13
CA GLU A 476 28.46 3.82 -29.21
C GLU A 476 28.08 4.10 -30.66
N GLN A 477 28.97 4.73 -31.44
CA GLN A 477 28.73 4.99 -32.87
C GLN A 477 28.58 3.69 -33.68
N SER A 478 29.35 2.66 -33.35
CA SER A 478 29.25 1.34 -34.00
C SER A 478 27.91 0.66 -33.73
N VAL A 479 27.45 0.68 -32.46
CA VAL A 479 26.14 0.17 -32.07
C VAL A 479 25.02 0.98 -32.74
N ARG A 480 25.14 2.31 -32.72
CA ARG A 480 24.18 3.23 -33.34
C ARG A 480 23.99 2.94 -34.82
N LYS A 481 25.09 2.74 -35.56
CA LYS A 481 25.06 2.38 -36.98
C LYS A 481 24.45 1.00 -37.21
N LEU A 482 24.83 0.00 -36.40
CA LEU A 482 24.34 -1.37 -36.53
C LEU A 482 22.82 -1.46 -36.32
N LEU A 483 22.32 -0.82 -35.26
CA LEU A 483 20.92 -0.90 -34.82
C LEU A 483 20.06 0.27 -35.32
N LYS A 484 20.64 1.20 -36.11
CA LYS A 484 19.98 2.38 -36.68
C LYS A 484 19.29 3.26 -35.63
N ILE A 485 19.98 3.53 -34.52
CA ILE A 485 19.43 4.29 -33.39
C ILE A 485 19.51 5.82 -33.67
N PRO A 486 18.39 6.57 -33.61
CA PRO A 486 18.40 8.02 -33.76
C PRO A 486 19.24 8.74 -32.69
N TYR A 487 19.88 9.87 -33.05
CA TYR A 487 20.67 10.70 -32.11
C TYR A 487 19.87 11.29 -30.95
N ARG A 488 18.53 11.27 -31.04
CA ARG A 488 17.63 11.57 -29.92
C ARG A 488 17.85 10.66 -28.71
N TYR A 489 18.35 9.44 -28.92
CA TYR A 489 18.58 8.48 -27.86
C TYR A 489 20.06 8.41 -27.51
N VAL A 490 20.35 8.55 -26.23
CA VAL A 490 21.66 8.18 -25.67
C VAL A 490 21.67 6.66 -25.49
N ILE A 491 22.72 6.01 -25.98
CA ILE A 491 22.90 4.55 -25.83
C ILE A 491 23.69 4.33 -24.55
N CYS A 492 23.02 3.86 -23.49
CA CYS A 492 23.61 3.84 -22.16
C CYS A 492 24.37 2.53 -21.91
N ASN A 493 23.69 1.40 -22.06
CA ASN A 493 24.26 0.08 -21.83
C ASN A 493 23.45 -1.02 -22.54
N ALA A 494 23.96 -2.24 -22.50
CA ALA A 494 23.21 -3.44 -22.85
C ALA A 494 23.24 -4.45 -21.71
N LEU A 495 22.14 -5.17 -21.51
CA LEU A 495 22.04 -6.28 -20.57
C LEU A 495 21.89 -7.59 -21.36
N PHE A 496 22.95 -8.39 -21.40
CA PHE A 496 22.88 -9.75 -21.94
C PHE A 496 22.05 -10.64 -21.04
N LEU A 497 21.24 -11.52 -21.62
CA LEU A 497 20.35 -12.43 -20.92
C LEU A 497 20.43 -13.83 -21.54
N GLY A 498 20.47 -14.86 -20.70
CA GLY A 498 20.46 -16.25 -21.14
C GLY A 498 20.71 -17.23 -19.99
N TYR A 499 20.74 -18.52 -20.30
CA TYR A 499 21.15 -19.55 -19.34
C TYR A 499 22.61 -19.92 -19.55
N SER A 500 23.33 -20.25 -18.48
CA SER A 500 24.77 -20.50 -18.52
C SER A 500 25.16 -21.81 -17.83
N PRO A 501 26.17 -22.53 -18.37
CA PRO A 501 26.73 -23.70 -17.69
C PRO A 501 27.69 -23.35 -16.54
N VAL A 502 28.09 -22.08 -16.37
CA VAL A 502 29.15 -21.68 -15.44
C VAL A 502 28.61 -20.83 -14.29
N ALA A 503 28.84 -21.27 -13.05
CA ALA A 503 28.63 -20.47 -11.85
C ALA A 503 29.98 -19.85 -11.40
N ASP A 504 30.35 -18.71 -11.98
CA ASP A 504 31.59 -18.03 -11.60
C ASP A 504 31.54 -17.53 -10.14
N LYS A 505 32.55 -17.89 -9.33
CA LYS A 505 32.69 -17.41 -7.96
C LYS A 505 33.39 -16.04 -7.94
N TYR A 506 32.64 -14.98 -7.66
CA TYR A 506 33.20 -13.66 -7.37
C TYR A 506 33.40 -13.45 -5.86
N GLN A 507 34.56 -12.90 -5.49
CA GLN A 507 34.90 -12.55 -4.11
C GLN A 507 34.76 -11.04 -3.93
N GLN A 508 33.76 -10.59 -3.15
CA GLN A 508 33.60 -9.16 -2.85
C GLN A 508 34.63 -8.69 -1.80
N SER A 509 35.23 -7.51 -2.05
CA SER A 509 36.08 -6.83 -1.07
C SER A 509 35.26 -5.87 -0.21
N PHE A 510 35.14 -6.17 1.09
CA PHE A 510 34.45 -5.32 2.08
C PHE A 510 35.30 -4.13 2.55
N SER A 511 36.54 -4.00 2.05
CA SER A 511 37.48 -2.93 2.40
C SER A 511 36.96 -1.50 2.12
N ARG A 512 35.88 -1.37 1.35
CA ARG A 512 35.22 -0.10 0.99
C ARG A 512 34.19 0.38 2.01
N LEU A 513 33.69 -0.50 2.90
CA LEU A 513 32.65 -0.13 3.86
C LEU A 513 33.22 0.72 5.01
N ARG A 514 32.44 1.73 5.42
CA ARG A 514 32.74 2.59 6.57
C ARG A 514 31.50 2.74 7.45
N TRP A 515 31.67 2.66 8.77
CA TRP A 515 30.65 2.99 9.75
C TRP A 515 31.16 4.15 10.61
N ASN A 516 30.50 5.31 10.55
CA ASN A 516 30.97 6.54 11.20
C ASN A 516 32.45 6.85 10.88
N GLY A 517 32.84 6.68 9.62
CA GLY A 517 34.21 6.89 9.14
C GLY A 517 35.22 5.76 9.43
N ARG A 518 34.85 4.77 10.26
CA ARG A 518 35.73 3.63 10.62
C ARG A 518 35.58 2.48 9.64
N LYS A 519 36.67 1.75 9.37
CA LYS A 519 36.64 0.55 8.53
C LYS A 519 35.77 -0.53 9.21
N VAL A 520 34.81 -1.06 8.47
CA VAL A 520 34.00 -2.20 8.90
C VAL A 520 34.82 -3.48 8.73
N GLN A 521 34.90 -4.30 9.78
CA GLN A 521 35.56 -5.61 9.73
C GLN A 521 34.55 -6.74 9.48
N ARG A 522 35.05 -7.86 8.95
CA ARG A 522 34.26 -9.07 8.70
C ARG A 522 34.61 -10.14 9.72
N ASN A 523 33.60 -10.75 10.32
CA ASN A 523 33.75 -12.04 10.99
C ASN A 523 32.67 -13.00 10.47
N LEU A 524 33.06 -14.19 10.01
CA LEU A 524 32.16 -15.26 9.57
C LEU A 524 31.00 -14.83 8.63
N GLY A 525 31.25 -13.90 7.71
CA GLY A 525 30.23 -13.48 6.73
C GLY A 525 29.23 -12.42 7.21
N LYS A 526 29.37 -11.92 8.44
CA LYS A 526 28.59 -10.80 8.97
C LYS A 526 29.43 -9.53 9.02
N ILE A 527 28.76 -8.40 8.77
CA ILE A 527 29.29 -7.06 9.04
C ILE A 527 29.23 -6.87 10.56
N ILE A 528 30.37 -6.55 11.18
CA ILE A 528 30.44 -6.12 12.58
C ILE A 528 30.71 -4.61 12.56
N LEU A 529 29.86 -3.86 13.25
CA LEU A 529 29.86 -2.40 13.30
C LEU A 529 30.81 -1.84 14.37
#